data_AF-A0AAN7SZ27-F1
#
_entry.id   AF-A0AAN7SZ27-F1
#
_cell.length_a   1.000
_cell.length_b   1.000
_cell.length_c   1.000
_cell.angle_alpha   90.00
_cell.angle_beta   90.00
_cell.angle_gamma   90.00
#
_symmetry.space_group_name_H-M   'P 1'
#
loop_
_entity.id
_entity.type
_entity.pdbx_description
1 polymer ?
#
loop_
_entity_poly.entity_id
_entity_poly.type
_entity_poly.pdbx_seq_one_letter_code
_entity_poly.pdbx_strand_id
1 'polypeptide(L)'
;MGFGDFDGICEQSPLPVCSILGPPSTLTTTHQPLLLTTCSARSIELANTIIFQAATDFAHIGALIMTTIMILHIRSKFTAVGRKEILTFFYIYLILTCISLVLDAGVIPATSGGAFSYFVAIQNGLTGALCMSLLVNGFVGFQLYEDGTALSVWLLRGTCLGMFIIEFFVSLMTFKGWGGLGPENTAVLFAVLYVVPALFIFVYVVMQVFLVLNTLQDRWPLGDLLFGATFFIAGQVLLYAVGTTICESTSHYLDSLFFATICNFLAVMMVYKYWDSITKEDLEFSVGTKQGNWEVVDPLLAGHDDSTDPYDVKRASFYADPAATSVDSMYDTYSLEYNPRPASRHHYLGNNSNPRLSGHGHAQIVDGRQGYGDVRKSANVVPQSRAASAQGPRGYDDYHDATSYQHDRQQSTVRGRSKGTPHARATSNEVVYDRY
;
A
#
# COMPACT_ATOMS: atom_id res chain seq x y z
N MET A 1 -20.47 -27.61 14.38
CA MET A 1 -19.15 -27.04 14.12
C MET A 1 -18.27 -27.30 15.33
N GLY A 2 -17.20 -28.08 15.16
CA GLY A 2 -16.15 -28.19 16.17
C GLY A 2 -15.32 -26.90 16.19
N PHE A 3 -14.69 -26.59 17.32
CA PHE A 3 -13.72 -25.48 17.35
C PHE A 3 -12.55 -25.79 16.41
N GLY A 4 -12.20 -24.83 15.55
CA GLY A 4 -11.04 -24.95 14.66
C GLY A 4 -11.32 -25.58 13.29
N ASP A 5 -12.59 -25.86 12.97
CA ASP A 5 -13.01 -26.41 11.68
C ASP A 5 -13.27 -25.29 10.67
N PHE A 6 -12.84 -25.51 9.42
CA PHE A 6 -13.00 -24.57 8.31
C PHE A 6 -14.21 -24.88 7.42
N ASP A 7 -14.84 -26.05 7.58
CA ASP A 7 -15.94 -26.51 6.71
C ASP A 7 -17.04 -25.45 6.58
N GLY A 8 -17.56 -24.95 7.71
CA GLY A 8 -18.63 -23.93 7.70
C GLY A 8 -18.20 -22.56 7.16
N ILE A 9 -16.93 -22.18 7.33
CA ILE A 9 -16.40 -20.91 6.83
C ILE A 9 -16.25 -20.95 5.30
N CYS A 10 -15.68 -22.06 4.81
CA CYS A 10 -15.45 -22.27 3.39
C CYS A 10 -16.73 -22.59 2.62
N GLU A 11 -17.73 -23.17 3.28
CA GLU A 11 -19.06 -23.31 2.72
C GLU A 11 -19.64 -21.92 2.38
N GLN A 12 -19.46 -20.95 3.28
CA GLN A 12 -20.06 -19.62 3.19
C GLN A 12 -19.34 -18.65 2.23
N SER A 13 -18.02 -18.80 2.07
CA SER A 13 -17.20 -17.86 1.30
C SER A 13 -16.09 -18.53 0.50
N PRO A 14 -15.83 -18.06 -0.73
CA PRO A 14 -14.75 -18.57 -1.58
C PRO A 14 -13.38 -17.99 -1.20
N LEU A 15 -12.88 -18.30 0.00
CA LEU A 15 -11.57 -17.82 0.46
C LEU A 15 -10.42 -18.60 -0.22
N PRO A 16 -9.28 -17.96 -0.56
CA PRO A 16 -8.13 -18.64 -1.15
C PRO A 16 -7.63 -19.83 -0.34
N VAL A 17 -7.66 -19.73 1.00
CA VAL A 17 -7.25 -20.80 1.93
C VAL A 17 -8.11 -22.06 1.82
N CYS A 18 -9.39 -21.94 1.44
CA CYS A 18 -10.31 -23.07 1.33
C CYS A 18 -9.95 -24.02 0.19
N SER A 19 -9.30 -23.51 -0.85
CA SER A 19 -8.90 -24.31 -2.02
C SER A 19 -7.76 -25.30 -1.77
N ILE A 20 -7.14 -25.26 -0.58
CA ILE A 20 -5.98 -26.07 -0.20
C ILE A 20 -6.13 -26.78 1.15
N LEU A 21 -7.32 -26.67 1.78
CA LEU A 21 -7.66 -27.34 3.03
C LEU A 21 -8.63 -28.51 2.79
N GLY A 22 -8.72 -29.42 3.76
CA GLY A 22 -9.72 -30.50 3.78
C GLY A 22 -9.23 -31.89 3.39
N PRO A 23 -10.15 -32.87 3.39
CA PRO A 23 -9.87 -34.22 2.93
C PRO A 23 -9.65 -34.26 1.41
N PRO A 24 -8.91 -35.24 0.89
CA PRO A 24 -8.66 -35.40 -0.55
C PRO A 24 -9.98 -35.60 -1.31
N SER A 25 -10.31 -34.64 -2.18
CA SER A 25 -11.55 -34.67 -2.96
C SER A 25 -11.50 -35.71 -4.09
N THR A 26 -12.59 -36.42 -4.36
CA THR A 26 -12.72 -37.31 -5.53
C THR A 26 -13.06 -36.56 -6.83
N LEU A 27 -13.33 -35.26 -6.72
CA LEU A 27 -13.69 -34.37 -7.83
C LEU A 27 -12.48 -34.00 -8.70
N THR A 28 -11.27 -34.09 -8.13
CA THR A 28 -10.03 -33.85 -8.85
C THR A 28 -9.33 -35.17 -9.13
N THR A 29 -8.87 -35.36 -10.36
CA THR A 29 -8.13 -36.57 -10.79
C THR A 29 -6.86 -36.83 -9.97
N THR A 30 -6.40 -35.81 -9.24
CA THR A 30 -5.18 -35.79 -8.43
C THR A 30 -5.47 -35.91 -6.93
N HIS A 31 -6.72 -36.14 -6.51
CA HIS A 31 -7.13 -36.28 -5.09
C HIS A 31 -6.63 -35.14 -4.19
N GLN A 32 -6.80 -33.88 -4.63
CA GLN A 32 -6.31 -32.72 -3.88
C GLN A 32 -7.28 -32.32 -2.75
N PRO A 33 -6.74 -31.84 -1.61
CA PRO A 33 -7.55 -31.29 -0.52
C PRO A 33 -8.26 -30.02 -1.01
N LEU A 34 -9.59 -29.99 -0.90
CA LEU A 34 -10.42 -28.89 -1.39
C LEU A 34 -11.71 -28.80 -0.57
N LEU A 35 -11.93 -27.67 0.11
CA LEU A 35 -13.24 -27.27 0.63
C LEU A 35 -13.93 -26.41 -0.42
N LEU A 36 -15.13 -26.82 -0.83
CA LEU A 36 -15.90 -26.14 -1.85
C LEU A 36 -16.95 -25.23 -1.21
N THR A 37 -17.03 -23.98 -1.70
CA THR A 37 -18.14 -23.09 -1.35
C THR A 37 -19.42 -23.52 -2.06
N THR A 38 -20.56 -23.30 -1.42
CA THR A 38 -21.88 -23.57 -2.02
C THR A 38 -22.24 -22.56 -3.09
N CYS A 39 -21.74 -21.31 -2.99
CA CYS A 39 -22.04 -20.25 -3.94
C CYS A 39 -20.83 -19.32 -4.13
N SER A 40 -20.37 -19.20 -5.38
CA SER A 40 -19.31 -18.26 -5.79
C SER A 40 -19.80 -17.39 -6.96
N ALA A 41 -19.18 -16.21 -7.10
CA ALA A 41 -19.37 -15.34 -8.26
C ALA A 41 -18.92 -16.05 -9.56
N ARG A 42 -19.61 -15.76 -10.66
CA ARG A 42 -19.28 -16.30 -11.99
C ARG A 42 -17.97 -15.71 -12.50
N SER A 43 -17.14 -16.56 -13.10
CA SER A 43 -15.94 -16.12 -13.81
C SER A 43 -16.29 -15.41 -15.10
N ILE A 44 -15.49 -14.42 -15.47
CA ILE A 44 -15.63 -13.70 -16.74
C ILE A 44 -14.50 -14.13 -17.66
N GLU A 45 -14.83 -14.49 -18.89
CA GLU A 45 -13.84 -14.74 -19.94
C GLU A 45 -13.52 -13.42 -20.66
N LEU A 46 -12.29 -12.94 -20.53
CA LEU A 46 -11.82 -11.73 -21.19
C LEU A 46 -10.55 -12.05 -21.96
N ALA A 47 -10.58 -11.79 -23.28
CA ALA A 47 -9.41 -11.90 -24.16
C ALA A 47 -8.61 -13.22 -24.01
N ASN A 48 -9.31 -14.37 -24.02
CA ASN A 48 -8.72 -15.72 -23.91
C ASN A 48 -8.10 -16.03 -22.53
N THR A 49 -8.47 -15.26 -21.49
CA THR A 49 -8.15 -15.52 -20.08
C THR A 49 -9.42 -15.54 -19.25
N ILE A 50 -9.50 -16.47 -18.29
CA ILE A 50 -10.63 -16.56 -17.36
C ILE A 50 -10.22 -15.80 -16.09
N ILE A 51 -10.99 -14.79 -15.73
CA ILE A 51 -10.81 -14.00 -14.51
C ILE A 51 -11.85 -14.46 -13.49
N PHE A 52 -11.39 -14.81 -12.30
CA PHE A 52 -12.24 -15.17 -11.18
C PHE A 52 -12.61 -13.91 -10.38
N GLN A 53 -13.80 -13.89 -9.77
CA GLN A 53 -14.21 -12.85 -8.80
C GLN A 53 -13.96 -11.39 -9.23
N ALA A 54 -14.23 -11.06 -10.50
CA ALA A 54 -13.87 -9.77 -11.09
C ALA A 54 -14.36 -8.55 -10.28
N ALA A 55 -15.52 -8.64 -9.62
CA ALA A 55 -16.03 -7.56 -8.77
C ALA A 55 -15.09 -7.26 -7.58
N THR A 56 -14.57 -8.29 -6.93
CA THR A 56 -13.58 -8.16 -5.85
C THR A 56 -12.28 -7.57 -6.36
N ASP A 57 -11.83 -7.99 -7.54
CA ASP A 57 -10.61 -7.45 -8.15
C ASP A 57 -10.70 -5.92 -8.35
N PHE A 58 -11.85 -5.42 -8.83
CA PHE A 58 -12.08 -3.98 -8.92
C PHE A 58 -12.05 -3.28 -7.56
N ALA A 59 -12.58 -3.92 -6.50
CA ALA A 59 -12.52 -3.39 -5.14
C ALA A 59 -11.07 -3.31 -4.63
N HIS A 60 -10.24 -4.33 -4.88
CA HIS A 60 -8.81 -4.33 -4.56
C HIS A 60 -8.05 -3.25 -5.31
N ILE A 61 -8.31 -3.05 -6.61
CA ILE A 61 -7.69 -1.98 -7.41
C ILE A 61 -8.06 -0.60 -6.83
N GLY A 62 -9.34 -0.38 -6.50
CA GLY A 62 -9.78 0.85 -5.82
C GLY A 62 -9.09 1.05 -4.49
N ALA A 63 -8.94 -0.01 -3.69
CA ALA A 63 -8.24 0.02 -2.42
C ALA A 63 -6.75 0.35 -2.58
N LEU A 64 -6.07 -0.16 -3.62
CA LEU A 64 -4.67 0.15 -3.90
C LEU A 64 -4.45 1.63 -4.27
N ILE A 65 -5.32 2.19 -5.13
CA ILE A 65 -5.25 3.61 -5.51
C ILE A 65 -5.43 4.49 -4.27
N MET A 66 -6.47 4.23 -3.48
CA MET A 66 -6.76 5.03 -2.29
C MET A 66 -5.71 4.85 -1.20
N THR A 67 -5.16 3.65 -1.02
CA THR A 67 -4.04 3.40 -0.10
C THR A 67 -2.79 4.18 -0.50
N THR A 68 -2.51 4.27 -1.80
CA THR A 68 -1.40 5.07 -2.31
C THR A 68 -1.60 6.55 -1.98
N ILE A 69 -2.81 7.09 -2.17
CA ILE A 69 -3.14 8.48 -1.81
C ILE A 69 -2.96 8.73 -0.31
N MET A 70 -3.44 7.83 0.55
CA MET A 70 -3.22 7.93 2.01
C MET A 70 -1.74 7.97 2.36
N ILE A 71 -0.93 7.07 1.78
CA ILE A 71 0.53 7.04 2.02
C ILE A 71 1.15 8.40 1.64
N LEU A 72 0.75 9.00 0.53
CA LEU A 72 1.24 10.32 0.12
C LEU A 72 0.85 11.42 1.11
N HIS A 73 -0.39 11.41 1.62
CA HIS A 73 -0.85 12.35 2.64
C HIS A 73 -0.14 12.21 3.98
N ILE A 74 0.14 10.98 4.42
CA ILE A 74 0.90 10.75 5.67
C ILE A 74 2.32 11.28 5.52
N ARG A 75 2.94 11.07 4.35
CA ARG A 75 4.31 11.52 4.08
C ARG A 75 4.45 13.04 3.95
N SER A 76 3.38 13.77 3.61
CA SER A 76 3.43 15.23 3.53
C SER A 76 3.42 15.91 4.90
N LYS A 77 3.06 15.19 5.99
CA LYS A 77 3.16 15.71 7.37
C LYS A 77 4.59 15.57 7.90
N PHE A 78 5.21 16.68 8.33
CA PHE A 78 6.63 16.68 8.74
C PHE A 78 6.85 16.39 10.24
N THR A 79 5.89 16.72 11.10
CA THR A 79 6.01 16.69 12.57
C THR A 79 5.03 15.74 13.28
N ALA A 80 4.23 14.96 12.54
CA ALA A 80 3.20 14.10 13.12
C ALA A 80 3.76 12.93 13.94
N VAL A 81 3.17 12.71 15.11
CA VAL A 81 3.44 11.57 16.00
C VAL A 81 3.03 10.24 15.33
N GLY A 82 3.86 9.21 15.46
CA GLY A 82 3.65 7.85 14.96
C GLY A 82 3.78 7.74 13.44
N ARG A 83 4.31 8.76 12.76
CA ARG A 83 4.28 8.82 11.28
C ARG A 83 5.00 7.64 10.61
N LYS A 84 6.19 7.24 11.10
CA LYS A 84 6.94 6.15 10.45
C LYS A 84 6.32 4.78 10.74
N GLU A 85 5.72 4.67 11.92
CA GLU A 85 5.09 3.50 12.49
C GLU A 85 3.78 3.20 11.75
N ILE A 86 2.90 4.20 11.58
CA ILE A 86 1.65 4.06 10.84
C ILE A 86 1.90 3.88 9.34
N LEU A 87 2.95 4.50 8.78
CA LEU A 87 3.35 4.26 7.39
C LEU A 87 3.69 2.79 7.16
N THR A 88 4.28 2.11 8.15
CA THR A 88 4.60 0.69 8.04
C THR A 88 3.31 -0.15 7.96
N PHE A 89 2.26 0.20 8.70
CA PHE A 89 0.93 -0.43 8.58
C PHE A 89 0.38 -0.30 7.14
N PHE A 90 0.37 0.92 6.57
CA PHE A 90 -0.15 1.12 5.21
C PHE A 90 0.71 0.46 4.12
N TYR A 91 2.03 0.35 4.31
CA TYR A 91 2.88 -0.41 3.39
C TYR A 91 2.58 -1.91 3.43
N ILE A 92 2.38 -2.49 4.61
CA ILE A 92 1.97 -3.90 4.74
C ILE A 92 0.59 -4.10 4.10
N TYR A 93 -0.37 -3.19 4.35
CA TYR A 93 -1.71 -3.25 3.74
C TYR A 93 -1.65 -3.18 2.20
N LEU A 94 -0.79 -2.33 1.64
CA LEU A 94 -0.58 -2.23 0.20
C LEU A 94 -0.07 -3.55 -0.39
N ILE A 95 0.94 -4.16 0.23
CA ILE A 95 1.49 -5.45 -0.22
C ILE A 95 0.45 -6.57 -0.07
N LEU A 96 -0.27 -6.62 1.06
CA LEU A 96 -1.35 -7.58 1.30
C LEU A 96 -2.44 -7.49 0.23
N THR A 97 -2.87 -6.27 -0.11
CA THR A 97 -3.89 -6.03 -1.12
C THR A 97 -3.40 -6.45 -2.52
N CYS A 98 -2.14 -6.17 -2.87
CA CYS A 98 -1.54 -6.66 -4.12
C CYS A 98 -1.54 -8.19 -4.21
N ILE A 99 -1.18 -8.89 -3.14
CA ILE A 99 -1.15 -10.35 -3.12
C ILE A 99 -2.57 -10.93 -3.15
N SER A 100 -3.51 -10.32 -2.43
CA SER A 100 -4.92 -10.73 -2.45
C SER A 100 -5.52 -10.58 -3.85
N LEU A 101 -5.23 -9.48 -4.54
CA LEU A 101 -5.63 -9.28 -5.95
C LEU A 101 -5.08 -10.38 -6.87
N VAL A 102 -3.82 -10.80 -6.72
CA VAL A 102 -3.22 -11.85 -7.55
C VAL A 102 -3.88 -13.22 -7.30
N LEU A 103 -4.25 -13.50 -6.04
CA LEU A 103 -4.91 -14.74 -5.65
C LEU A 103 -6.38 -14.78 -6.09
N ASP A 104 -7.13 -13.70 -5.86
CA ASP A 104 -8.57 -13.62 -6.14
C ASP A 104 -8.85 -13.55 -7.66
N ALA A 105 -7.99 -12.87 -8.43
CA ALA A 105 -8.07 -12.85 -9.90
C ALA A 105 -7.77 -14.22 -10.55
N GLY A 106 -7.21 -15.16 -9.78
CA GLY A 106 -6.86 -16.51 -10.23
C GLY A 106 -5.70 -16.55 -11.25
N VAL A 107 -4.77 -15.60 -11.17
CA VAL A 107 -3.55 -15.58 -11.99
C VAL A 107 -2.70 -16.84 -11.79
N ILE A 108 -2.73 -17.38 -10.56
CA ILE A 108 -2.01 -18.60 -10.17
C ILE A 108 -3.02 -19.75 -10.08
N PRO A 109 -2.77 -20.90 -10.73
CA PRO A 109 -3.67 -22.04 -10.64
C PRO A 109 -3.70 -22.59 -9.21
N ALA A 110 -4.92 -22.82 -8.69
CA ALA A 110 -5.19 -23.32 -7.34
C ALA A 110 -4.80 -24.79 -7.16
N THR A 111 -3.49 -25.04 -7.13
CA THR A 111 -2.91 -26.38 -6.99
C THR A 111 -2.15 -26.47 -5.67
N SER A 112 -2.47 -27.45 -4.82
CA SER A 112 -1.82 -27.67 -3.50
C SER A 112 -0.30 -27.93 -3.56
N GLY A 113 0.18 -28.50 -4.66
CA GLY A 113 1.61 -28.73 -4.92
C GLY A 113 2.36 -27.52 -5.49
N GLY A 114 1.65 -26.51 -5.99
CA GLY A 114 2.20 -25.41 -6.77
C GLY A 114 2.50 -24.14 -5.98
N ALA A 115 2.79 -23.07 -6.72
CA ALA A 115 3.06 -21.74 -6.18
C ALA A 115 1.91 -21.19 -5.33
N PHE A 116 0.67 -21.57 -5.63
CA PHE A 116 -0.54 -21.08 -4.95
C PHE A 116 -0.47 -21.23 -3.42
N SER A 117 -0.07 -22.41 -2.92
CA SER A 117 0.06 -22.67 -1.48
C SER A 117 1.02 -21.70 -0.76
N TYR A 118 2.09 -21.27 -1.44
CA TYR A 118 3.03 -20.29 -0.88
C TYR A 118 2.45 -18.88 -0.89
N PHE A 119 1.75 -18.48 -1.94
CA PHE A 119 1.11 -17.16 -2.00
C PHE A 119 0.00 -17.01 -0.95
N VAL A 120 -0.82 -18.05 -0.75
CA VAL A 120 -1.82 -18.07 0.34
C VAL A 120 -1.15 -17.99 1.70
N ALA A 121 -0.05 -18.72 1.94
CA ALA A 121 0.69 -18.60 3.19
C ALA A 121 1.26 -17.19 3.39
N ILE A 122 1.72 -16.52 2.33
CA ILE A 122 2.20 -15.13 2.39
C ILE A 122 1.04 -14.18 2.70
N GLN A 123 -0.13 -14.35 2.06
CA GLN A 123 -1.32 -13.56 2.34
C GLN A 123 -1.74 -13.68 3.80
N ASN A 124 -1.77 -14.90 4.34
CA ASN A 124 -2.04 -15.16 5.75
C ASN A 124 -1.02 -14.42 6.63
N GLY A 125 0.28 -14.63 6.40
CA GLY A 125 1.30 -13.96 7.21
C GLY A 125 1.29 -12.44 7.15
N LEU A 126 0.96 -11.86 5.98
CA LEU A 126 0.80 -10.41 5.86
C LEU A 126 -0.42 -9.91 6.64
N THR A 127 -1.48 -10.71 6.75
CA THR A 127 -2.68 -10.39 7.55
C THR A 127 -2.32 -10.31 9.04
N GLY A 128 -1.57 -11.28 9.57
CA GLY A 128 -1.03 -11.22 10.93
C GLY A 128 -0.09 -10.07 11.17
N ALA A 129 0.84 -9.83 10.25
CA ALA A 129 1.77 -8.69 10.32
C ALA A 129 1.02 -7.36 10.34
N LEU A 130 -0.06 -7.23 9.55
CA LEU A 130 -0.93 -6.05 9.54
C LEU A 130 -1.58 -5.85 10.91
N CYS A 131 -2.19 -6.89 11.47
CA CYS A 131 -2.84 -6.81 12.78
C CYS A 131 -1.83 -6.53 13.92
N MET A 132 -0.65 -7.14 13.85
CA MET A 132 0.44 -6.85 14.80
C MET A 132 0.93 -5.40 14.67
N SER A 133 1.05 -4.88 13.44
CA SER A 133 1.42 -3.49 13.23
C SER A 133 0.38 -2.53 13.82
N LEU A 134 -0.91 -2.85 13.71
CA LEU A 134 -2.01 -2.09 14.32
C LEU A 134 -1.86 -2.09 15.85
N LEU A 135 -1.64 -3.25 16.46
CA LEU A 135 -1.43 -3.40 17.90
C LEU A 135 -0.25 -2.56 18.41
N VAL A 136 0.91 -2.63 17.73
CA VAL A 136 2.10 -1.86 18.12
C VAL A 136 1.85 -0.35 17.97
N ASN A 137 1.22 0.08 16.88
CA ASN A 137 0.77 1.48 16.73
C ASN A 137 -0.17 1.91 17.87
N GLY A 138 -0.96 0.98 18.41
CA GLY A 138 -1.73 1.12 19.64
C GLY A 138 -0.93 1.67 20.82
N PHE A 139 0.25 1.11 21.05
CA PHE A 139 1.11 1.48 22.17
C PHE A 139 1.88 2.79 21.94
N VAL A 140 2.17 3.14 20.68
CA VAL A 140 2.87 4.39 20.33
C VAL A 140 2.08 5.62 20.79
N GLY A 141 0.75 5.56 20.76
CA GLY A 141 -0.10 6.66 21.22
C GLY A 141 0.05 7.02 22.71
N PHE A 142 0.50 6.09 23.55
CA PHE A 142 0.77 6.36 24.97
C PHE A 142 2.16 6.92 25.24
N GLN A 143 2.97 7.15 24.20
CA GLN A 143 4.35 7.63 24.31
C GLN A 143 5.22 6.78 25.25
N LEU A 144 4.91 5.48 25.37
CA LEU A 144 5.72 4.53 26.17
C LEU A 144 7.17 4.44 25.66
N TYR A 145 7.35 4.70 24.36
CA TYR A 145 8.63 4.87 23.70
C TYR A 145 8.65 6.24 23.04
N GLU A 146 9.83 6.86 22.99
CA GLU A 146 10.04 8.06 22.18
C GLU A 146 9.72 7.71 20.71
N ASP A 147 8.62 8.30 20.24
CA ASP A 147 8.13 8.13 18.88
C ASP A 147 9.16 8.59 17.84
N GLY A 148 9.23 7.90 16.70
CA GLY A 148 10.15 8.22 15.61
C GLY A 148 11.63 7.83 15.87
N THR A 149 11.96 7.32 17.06
CA THR A 149 13.28 6.73 17.33
C THR A 149 13.54 5.51 16.45
N ALA A 150 14.81 5.26 16.13
CA ALA A 150 15.20 4.07 15.38
C ALA A 150 14.77 2.78 16.09
N LEU A 151 14.76 2.78 17.43
CA LEU A 151 14.32 1.65 18.25
C LEU A 151 12.83 1.36 18.04
N SER A 152 11.95 2.37 18.16
CA SER A 152 10.50 2.23 17.94
C SER A 152 10.20 1.58 16.58
N VAL A 153 10.79 2.12 15.51
CA VAL A 153 10.57 1.63 14.15
C VAL A 153 11.10 0.21 13.94
N TRP A 154 12.28 -0.12 14.49
CA TRP A 154 12.84 -1.47 14.38
C TRP A 154 12.08 -2.49 15.22
N LEU A 155 11.58 -2.11 16.39
CA LEU A 155 10.71 -2.95 17.21
C LEU A 155 9.44 -3.29 16.41
N LEU A 156 8.76 -2.28 15.86
CA LEU A 156 7.56 -2.48 15.05
C LEU A 156 7.84 -3.41 13.87
N ARG A 157 8.91 -3.17 13.11
CA ARG A 157 9.28 -4.02 11.97
C ARG A 157 9.63 -5.43 12.39
N GLY A 158 10.36 -5.59 13.50
CA GLY A 158 10.74 -6.88 14.06
C GLY A 158 9.53 -7.70 14.51
N THR A 159 8.57 -7.08 15.21
CA THR A 159 7.35 -7.78 15.64
C THR A 159 6.43 -8.12 14.48
N CYS A 160 6.32 -7.24 13.47
CA CYS A 160 5.56 -7.53 12.25
C CYS A 160 6.19 -8.69 11.48
N LEU A 161 7.53 -8.70 11.33
CA LEU A 161 8.25 -9.79 10.67
C LEU A 161 8.13 -11.10 11.46
N GLY A 162 8.19 -11.03 12.79
CA GLY A 162 7.98 -12.20 13.66
C GLY A 162 6.60 -12.81 13.47
N MET A 163 5.54 -12.01 13.49
CA MET A 163 4.17 -12.49 13.24
C MET A 163 3.99 -13.00 11.81
N PHE A 164 4.54 -12.31 10.81
CA PHE A 164 4.57 -12.78 9.43
C PHE A 164 5.16 -14.19 9.33
N ILE A 165 6.34 -14.40 9.94
CA ILE A 165 7.05 -15.68 9.94
C ILE A 165 6.20 -16.77 10.62
N ILE A 166 5.65 -16.50 11.81
CA ILE A 166 4.85 -17.47 12.56
C ILE A 166 3.66 -17.95 11.72
N GLU A 167 2.86 -17.02 11.20
CA GLU A 167 1.66 -17.36 10.44
C GLU A 167 1.97 -18.00 9.08
N PHE A 168 3.03 -17.53 8.40
CA PHE A 168 3.51 -18.11 7.16
C PHE A 168 3.93 -19.57 7.35
N PHE A 169 4.73 -19.87 8.38
CA PHE A 169 5.18 -21.23 8.65
C PHE A 169 4.04 -22.13 9.12
N VAL A 170 3.15 -21.65 10.01
CA VAL A 170 1.98 -22.43 10.45
C VAL A 170 1.06 -22.76 9.27
N SER A 171 0.83 -21.79 8.37
CA SER A 171 0.05 -22.01 7.14
C SER A 171 0.72 -23.05 6.24
N LEU A 172 2.02 -22.90 5.96
CA LEU A 172 2.74 -23.87 5.12
C LEU A 172 2.80 -25.28 5.71
N MET A 173 3.05 -25.40 7.02
CA MET A 173 3.07 -26.70 7.69
C MET A 173 1.71 -27.38 7.61
N THR A 174 0.62 -26.61 7.73
CA THR A 174 -0.74 -27.12 7.58
C THR A 174 -1.01 -27.59 6.14
N PHE A 175 -0.64 -26.80 5.13
CA PHE A 175 -0.88 -27.14 3.72
C PHE A 175 -0.06 -28.33 3.23
N LYS A 176 1.17 -28.49 3.73
CA LYS A 176 2.09 -29.55 3.32
C LYS A 176 2.03 -30.80 4.21
N GLY A 177 1.26 -30.78 5.29
CA GLY A 177 1.18 -31.92 6.20
C GLY A 177 2.44 -32.12 7.05
N TRP A 178 3.16 -31.04 7.39
CA TRP A 178 4.43 -31.12 8.13
C TRP A 178 4.22 -30.93 9.64
N GLY A 179 5.00 -31.66 10.45
CA GLY A 179 5.04 -31.45 11.90
C GLY A 179 3.77 -31.86 12.66
N GLY A 180 2.97 -32.79 12.12
CA GLY A 180 1.72 -33.24 12.74
C GLY A 180 0.53 -32.30 12.50
N LEU A 181 0.76 -31.18 11.81
CA LEU A 181 -0.29 -30.37 11.20
C LEU A 181 -0.61 -30.97 9.83
N GLY A 182 -1.87 -30.90 9.42
CA GLY A 182 -2.28 -31.36 8.10
C GLY A 182 -3.54 -30.66 7.64
N PRO A 183 -3.89 -30.79 6.35
CA PRO A 183 -5.06 -30.13 5.76
C PRO A 183 -6.39 -30.52 6.44
N GLU A 184 -6.40 -31.66 7.16
CA GLU A 184 -7.55 -32.17 7.93
C GLU A 184 -7.55 -31.73 9.40
N ASN A 185 -6.40 -31.31 9.95
CA ASN A 185 -6.29 -30.83 11.33
C ASN A 185 -5.87 -29.36 11.34
N THR A 186 -6.88 -28.50 11.26
CA THR A 186 -6.74 -27.06 11.03
C THR A 186 -6.90 -26.22 12.30
N ALA A 187 -7.00 -26.84 13.48
CA ALA A 187 -7.25 -26.14 14.74
C ALA A 187 -6.17 -25.09 15.08
N VAL A 188 -4.90 -25.42 14.86
CA VAL A 188 -3.79 -24.47 15.07
C VAL A 188 -3.82 -23.33 14.05
N LEU A 189 -4.10 -23.66 12.78
CA LEU A 189 -4.24 -22.66 11.73
C LEU A 189 -5.38 -21.69 12.05
N PHE A 190 -6.52 -22.19 12.51
CA PHE A 190 -7.67 -21.39 12.92
C PHE A 190 -7.33 -20.42 14.06
N ALA A 191 -6.68 -20.92 15.11
CA ALA A 191 -6.31 -20.09 16.26
C ALA A 191 -5.36 -18.96 15.85
N VAL A 192 -4.37 -19.28 15.00
CA VAL A 192 -3.37 -18.31 14.55
C VAL A 192 -3.95 -17.32 13.54
N LEU A 193 -4.84 -17.74 12.64
CA LEU A 193 -5.37 -16.88 11.57
C LEU A 193 -6.56 -16.01 12.02
N TYR A 194 -7.33 -16.45 13.02
CA TYR A 194 -8.53 -15.75 13.48
C TYR A 194 -8.42 -15.26 14.91
N VAL A 195 -8.11 -16.13 15.87
CA VAL A 195 -8.18 -15.79 17.30
C VAL A 195 -7.10 -14.78 17.68
N VAL A 196 -5.86 -14.99 17.21
CA VAL A 196 -4.74 -14.09 17.52
C VAL A 196 -4.92 -12.71 16.88
N PRO A 197 -5.21 -12.57 15.57
CA PRO A 197 -5.53 -11.27 14.97
C PRO A 197 -6.74 -10.58 15.61
N ALA A 198 -7.81 -11.30 15.95
CA ALA A 198 -8.96 -10.73 16.64
C ALA A 198 -8.59 -10.15 18.00
N LEU A 199 -7.73 -10.84 18.77
CA LEU A 199 -7.21 -10.34 20.03
C LEU A 199 -6.38 -9.06 19.84
N PHE A 200 -5.52 -9.01 18.82
CA PHE A 200 -4.71 -7.83 18.52
C PHE A 200 -5.57 -6.60 18.19
N ILE A 201 -6.60 -6.79 17.35
CA ILE A 201 -7.55 -5.73 17.00
C ILE A 201 -8.34 -5.29 18.24
N PHE A 202 -8.82 -6.24 19.05
CA PHE A 202 -9.56 -5.94 20.27
C PHE A 202 -8.73 -5.10 21.25
N VAL A 203 -7.50 -5.52 21.54
CA VAL A 203 -6.58 -4.78 22.41
C VAL A 203 -6.31 -3.39 21.84
N TYR A 204 -6.06 -3.27 20.52
CA TYR A 204 -5.89 -1.98 19.87
C TYR A 204 -7.09 -1.06 20.09
N VAL A 205 -8.32 -1.51 19.79
CA VAL A 205 -9.52 -0.68 19.92
C VAL A 205 -9.71 -0.23 21.37
N VAL A 206 -9.58 -1.14 22.34
CA VAL A 206 -9.71 -0.80 23.77
C VAL A 206 -8.66 0.24 24.17
N MET A 207 -7.41 0.05 23.77
CA MET A 207 -6.31 0.98 24.06
C MET A 207 -6.57 2.37 23.45
N GLN A 208 -7.03 2.45 22.20
CA GLN A 208 -7.35 3.73 21.57
C GLN A 208 -8.53 4.45 22.25
N VAL A 209 -9.56 3.71 22.68
CA VAL A 209 -10.66 4.30 23.47
C VAL A 209 -10.13 4.90 24.77
N PHE A 210 -9.26 4.18 25.50
CA PHE A 210 -8.66 4.70 26.72
C PHE A 210 -7.80 5.95 26.49
N LEU A 211 -7.02 5.98 25.40
CA LEU A 211 -6.20 7.14 25.05
C LEU A 211 -7.07 8.37 24.80
N VAL A 212 -8.10 8.26 23.95
CA VAL A 212 -8.94 9.41 23.60
C VAL A 212 -9.74 9.90 24.80
N LEU A 213 -10.28 9.00 25.64
CA LEU A 213 -11.10 9.38 26.79
C LEU A 213 -10.31 10.04 27.92
N ASN A 214 -9.05 9.64 28.13
CA ASN A 214 -8.24 10.15 29.24
C ASN A 214 -7.33 11.31 28.86
N THR A 215 -6.87 11.37 27.61
CA THR A 215 -5.82 12.31 27.17
C THR A 215 -6.36 13.45 26.31
N LEU A 216 -7.27 13.17 25.37
CA LEU A 216 -7.74 14.19 24.42
C LEU A 216 -8.97 14.94 24.92
N GLN A 217 -9.04 16.24 24.62
CA GLN A 217 -10.24 17.05 24.87
C GLN A 217 -11.28 16.91 23.75
N ASP A 218 -10.83 16.71 22.50
CA ASP A 218 -11.71 16.44 21.38
C ASP A 218 -12.09 14.96 21.33
N ARG A 219 -13.40 14.68 21.30
CA ARG A 219 -13.95 13.32 21.25
C ARG A 219 -14.36 12.89 19.85
N TRP A 220 -14.21 13.76 18.84
CA TRP A 220 -14.49 13.41 17.45
C TRP A 220 -13.75 12.14 16.96
N PRO A 221 -12.47 11.87 17.35
CA PRO A 221 -11.78 10.63 16.98
C PRO A 221 -12.46 9.34 17.46
N LEU A 222 -13.28 9.38 18.52
CA LEU A 222 -14.05 8.21 18.96
C LEU A 222 -15.07 7.78 17.90
N GLY A 223 -15.61 8.74 17.14
CA GLY A 223 -16.50 8.47 16.02
C GLY A 223 -15.80 7.67 14.92
N ASP A 224 -14.61 8.09 14.52
CA ASP A 224 -13.80 7.38 13.51
C ASP A 224 -13.49 5.95 13.96
N LEU A 225 -13.11 5.76 15.23
CA LEU A 225 -12.85 4.44 15.79
C LEU A 225 -14.10 3.55 15.81
N LEU A 226 -15.26 4.10 16.19
CA LEU A 226 -16.53 3.39 16.20
C LEU A 226 -16.98 2.97 14.79
N PHE A 227 -16.88 3.88 13.82
CA PHE A 227 -17.20 3.56 12.43
C PHE A 227 -16.25 2.52 11.85
N GLY A 228 -14.95 2.61 12.15
CA GLY A 228 -13.96 1.61 11.75
C GLY A 228 -14.27 0.22 12.29
N ALA A 229 -14.56 0.11 13.59
CA ALA A 229 -14.96 -1.15 14.21
C ALA A 229 -16.26 -1.70 13.62
N THR A 230 -17.24 -0.84 13.36
CA THR A 230 -18.53 -1.23 12.77
C THR A 230 -18.36 -1.78 11.36
N PHE A 231 -17.58 -1.11 10.50
CA PHE A 231 -17.31 -1.60 9.15
C PHE A 231 -16.53 -2.93 9.18
N PHE A 232 -15.55 -3.06 10.06
CA PHE A 232 -14.82 -4.32 10.21
C PHE A 232 -15.73 -5.47 10.62
N ILE A 233 -16.54 -5.30 11.68
CA ILE A 233 -17.48 -6.32 12.17
C ILE A 233 -18.52 -6.66 11.10
N ALA A 234 -19.09 -5.65 10.44
CA ALA A 234 -20.02 -5.87 9.33
C ALA A 234 -19.37 -6.68 8.21
N GLY A 235 -18.12 -6.37 7.84
CA GLY A 235 -17.35 -7.15 6.87
C GLY A 235 -17.18 -8.61 7.26
N GLN A 236 -16.81 -8.89 8.52
CA GLN A 236 -16.67 -10.27 9.02
C GLN A 236 -18.00 -11.03 9.03
N VAL A 237 -19.11 -10.36 9.38
CA VAL A 237 -20.46 -10.97 9.38
C VAL A 237 -20.91 -11.27 7.95
N LEU A 238 -20.71 -10.34 7.01
CA LEU A 238 -21.06 -10.54 5.61
C LEU A 238 -20.25 -11.69 4.99
N LEU A 239 -18.97 -11.83 5.38
CA LEU A 239 -18.12 -12.92 4.97
C LEU A 239 -18.59 -14.25 5.58
N TYR A 240 -18.55 -14.41 6.90
CA TYR A 240 -18.69 -15.71 7.53
C TYR A 240 -20.13 -16.15 7.84
N ALA A 241 -21.12 -15.25 7.83
CA ALA A 241 -22.49 -15.60 8.20
C ALA A 241 -23.51 -15.43 7.06
N VAL A 242 -23.28 -14.52 6.09
CA VAL A 242 -24.32 -14.12 5.11
C VAL A 242 -23.89 -14.33 3.64
N GLY A 243 -22.66 -14.80 3.38
CA GLY A 243 -22.15 -15.02 2.03
C GLY A 243 -23.01 -15.83 1.05
N THR A 244 -23.57 -16.97 1.44
CA THR A 244 -24.43 -17.79 0.56
C THR A 244 -25.70 -17.06 0.16
N THR A 245 -26.37 -16.46 1.14
CA THR A 245 -27.58 -15.66 0.92
C THR A 245 -27.31 -14.48 -0.02
N ILE A 246 -26.16 -13.80 0.11
CA ILE A 246 -25.77 -12.68 -0.76
C ILE A 246 -25.52 -13.17 -2.20
N CYS A 247 -24.78 -14.26 -2.34
CA CYS A 247 -24.41 -14.80 -3.64
C CYS A 247 -25.65 -15.28 -4.43
N GLU A 248 -26.58 -15.97 -3.76
CA GLU A 248 -27.84 -16.39 -4.37
C GLU A 248 -28.76 -15.20 -4.70
N SER A 249 -28.89 -14.24 -3.78
CA SER A 249 -29.72 -13.04 -3.98
C SER A 249 -29.23 -12.15 -5.13
N THR A 250 -27.92 -12.16 -5.39
CA THR A 250 -27.30 -11.39 -6.49
C THR A 250 -27.10 -12.24 -7.75
N SER A 251 -27.76 -13.39 -7.86
CA SER A 251 -27.70 -14.26 -9.05
C SER A 251 -26.28 -14.64 -9.46
N HIS A 252 -25.39 -14.86 -8.49
CA HIS A 252 -23.97 -15.17 -8.69
C HIS A 252 -23.14 -14.08 -9.40
N TYR A 253 -23.60 -12.82 -9.39
CA TYR A 253 -22.78 -11.70 -9.88
C TYR A 253 -21.84 -11.14 -8.82
N LEU A 254 -22.25 -11.15 -7.56
CA LEU A 254 -21.45 -10.71 -6.42
C LEU A 254 -21.34 -11.84 -5.39
N ASP A 255 -20.23 -11.85 -4.65
CA ASP A 255 -19.99 -12.78 -3.55
C ASP A 255 -19.78 -12.02 -2.23
N SER A 256 -19.71 -12.76 -1.13
CA SER A 256 -19.38 -12.20 0.19
C SER A 256 -18.00 -11.54 0.21
N LEU A 257 -17.07 -12.06 -0.58
CA LEU A 257 -15.68 -11.61 -0.59
C LEU A 257 -15.57 -10.17 -1.11
N PHE A 258 -16.35 -9.79 -2.13
CA PHE A 258 -16.47 -8.41 -2.59
C PHE A 258 -16.89 -7.45 -1.46
N PHE A 259 -17.98 -7.76 -0.76
CA PHE A 259 -18.50 -6.90 0.31
C PHE A 259 -17.55 -6.83 1.50
N ALA A 260 -16.91 -7.94 1.85
CA ALA A 260 -15.90 -7.99 2.90
C ALA A 260 -14.68 -7.14 2.53
N THR A 261 -14.20 -7.19 1.29
CA THR A 261 -13.08 -6.37 0.80
C THR A 261 -13.41 -4.89 0.89
N ILE A 262 -14.60 -4.46 0.48
CA ILE A 262 -15.04 -3.06 0.62
C ILE A 262 -15.12 -2.66 2.10
N CYS A 263 -15.73 -3.48 2.95
CA CYS A 263 -15.87 -3.17 4.38
C CYS A 263 -14.52 -3.10 5.09
N ASN A 264 -13.60 -4.02 4.79
CA ASN A 264 -12.23 -3.99 5.30
C ASN A 264 -11.47 -2.75 4.83
N PHE A 265 -11.61 -2.38 3.56
CA PHE A 265 -11.05 -1.14 3.03
C PHE A 265 -11.60 0.10 3.72
N LEU A 266 -12.91 0.18 3.96
CA LEU A 266 -13.54 1.26 4.72
C LEU A 266 -13.08 1.29 6.18
N ALA A 267 -12.86 0.14 6.81
CA ALA A 267 -12.28 0.07 8.15
C ALA A 267 -10.87 0.65 8.18
N VAL A 268 -10.02 0.31 7.19
CA VAL A 268 -8.67 0.88 7.05
C VAL A 268 -8.69 2.38 6.78
N MET A 269 -9.67 2.87 6.00
CA MET A 269 -9.91 4.31 5.81
C MET A 269 -10.24 5.02 7.13
N MET A 270 -11.02 4.38 8.00
CA MET A 270 -11.33 4.94 9.31
C MET A 270 -10.13 4.91 10.26
N VAL A 271 -9.26 3.90 10.18
CA VAL A 271 -7.97 3.90 10.89
C VAL A 271 -7.08 5.07 10.44
N TYR A 272 -7.03 5.36 9.13
CA TYR A 272 -6.35 6.54 8.60
C TYR A 272 -6.94 7.84 9.16
N LYS A 273 -8.28 7.99 9.11
CA LYS A 273 -8.97 9.19 9.62
C LYS A 273 -8.75 9.38 11.12
N TYR A 274 -8.81 8.30 11.88
CA TYR A 274 -8.50 8.29 13.31
C TYR A 274 -7.10 8.83 13.57
N TRP A 275 -6.09 8.27 12.89
CA TRP A 275 -4.70 8.74 13.00
C TRP A 275 -4.56 10.21 12.58
N ASP A 276 -5.15 10.60 11.46
CA ASP A 276 -5.10 11.98 10.97
C ASP A 276 -5.73 12.95 11.97
N SER A 277 -6.80 12.55 12.66
CA SER A 277 -7.53 13.38 13.61
C SER A 277 -6.79 13.59 14.94
N ILE A 278 -5.99 12.64 15.39
CA ILE A 278 -5.20 12.77 16.62
C ILE A 278 -3.87 13.51 16.41
N THR A 279 -3.48 13.78 15.16
CA THR A 279 -2.24 14.54 14.82
C THR A 279 -2.57 15.87 14.13
N LYS A 280 -3.70 16.52 14.46
CA LYS A 280 -4.14 17.76 13.81
C LYS A 280 -3.36 18.98 14.31
N GLU A 281 -3.03 19.04 15.59
CA GLU A 281 -2.28 20.14 16.22
C GLU A 281 -0.85 20.34 15.68
N ASP A 282 -0.27 19.36 15.00
CA ASP A 282 1.09 19.50 14.45
C ASP A 282 1.18 20.43 13.22
N LEU A 283 0.05 20.80 12.61
CA LEU A 283 -0.01 21.63 11.39
C LEU A 283 -0.19 23.13 11.67
N GLU A 284 -0.74 23.52 12.83
CA GLU A 284 -0.95 24.95 13.17
C GLU A 284 0.37 25.69 13.48
N PHE A 285 1.42 24.96 13.87
CA PHE A 285 2.74 25.54 14.14
C PHE A 285 3.63 25.68 12.89
N SER A 286 3.20 25.17 11.72
CA SER A 286 3.96 25.24 10.47
C SER A 286 3.51 26.36 9.53
N VAL A 287 2.52 27.17 9.91
CA VAL A 287 2.06 28.33 9.13
C VAL A 287 2.11 29.61 9.98
N GLY A 288 3.31 29.89 10.51
CA GLY A 288 3.65 31.12 11.21
C GLY A 288 4.76 31.93 10.52
N THR A 289 4.95 31.78 9.20
CA THR A 289 5.89 32.61 8.42
C THR A 289 5.20 33.86 7.85
N LYS A 290 4.21 34.43 8.55
CA LYS A 290 4.16 35.89 8.55
C LYS A 290 5.26 36.30 9.51
N GLN A 291 6.44 36.59 8.94
CA GLN A 291 7.50 37.33 9.61
C GLN A 291 6.81 38.40 10.47
N GLY A 292 6.85 38.22 11.79
CA GLY A 292 6.70 39.35 12.68
C GLY A 292 7.75 40.33 12.19
N ASN A 293 7.27 41.46 11.69
CA ASN A 293 8.09 42.59 11.26
C ASN A 293 8.73 43.15 12.54
N TRP A 294 9.69 42.42 13.12
CA TRP A 294 10.60 42.96 14.10
C TRP A 294 11.65 43.75 13.34
N GLU A 295 11.19 44.79 12.65
CA GLU A 295 12.04 45.94 12.39
C GLU A 295 12.35 46.52 13.77
N VAL A 296 13.42 46.03 14.38
CA VAL A 296 14.13 46.80 15.39
C VAL A 296 14.66 48.01 14.63
N VAL A 297 13.90 49.10 14.63
CA VAL A 297 14.43 50.40 14.27
C VAL A 297 15.46 50.71 15.33
N ASP A 298 16.73 50.41 15.06
CA ASP A 298 17.85 50.77 15.93
C ASP A 298 17.82 52.31 16.10
N PRO A 299 17.55 52.83 17.31
CA PRO A 299 17.48 54.29 17.53
C PRO A 299 18.84 54.97 17.35
N LEU A 300 19.92 54.21 17.17
CA LEU A 300 21.28 54.68 16.98
C LEU A 300 21.68 54.89 15.51
N LEU A 301 20.84 54.45 14.56
CA LEU A 301 20.99 54.75 13.12
C LEU A 301 20.07 55.87 12.65
N ALA A 302 19.24 56.43 13.53
CA ALA A 302 18.63 57.74 13.30
C ALA A 302 19.77 58.76 13.32
N GLY A 303 20.27 59.07 12.14
CA GLY A 303 21.32 60.05 11.91
C GLY A 303 21.00 61.34 12.66
N HIS A 304 22.04 61.87 13.29
CA HIS A 304 22.10 63.17 13.90
C HIS A 304 21.86 64.26 12.84
N ASP A 305 20.59 64.52 12.53
CA ASP A 305 20.17 65.77 11.91
C ASP A 305 19.69 66.70 13.02
N ASP A 306 20.62 67.54 13.45
CA ASP A 306 20.44 68.67 14.34
C ASP A 306 19.49 69.70 13.71
N SER A 307 18.17 69.48 13.77
CA SER A 307 17.11 70.49 13.55
C SER A 307 15.70 69.89 13.68
N THR A 308 15.29 69.31 14.82
CA THR A 308 13.85 69.12 15.08
C THR A 308 13.54 69.14 16.58
N ASP A 309 12.60 70.00 16.95
CA ASP A 309 12.13 70.28 18.31
C ASP A 309 11.71 69.01 19.09
N PRO A 310 11.99 68.91 20.41
CA PRO A 310 11.74 67.72 21.22
C PRO A 310 10.26 67.42 21.51
N TYR A 311 9.32 68.11 20.86
CA TYR A 311 7.87 67.95 21.08
C TYR A 311 7.12 67.20 19.97
N ASP A 312 7.77 66.81 18.86
CA ASP A 312 7.05 66.29 17.69
C ASP A 312 7.06 64.75 17.51
N VAL A 313 7.86 64.02 18.29
CA VAL A 313 7.96 62.54 18.17
C VAL A 313 6.73 61.80 18.74
N LYS A 314 5.87 62.48 19.51
CA LYS A 314 4.68 61.85 20.13
C LYS A 314 3.37 61.97 19.33
N ARG A 315 3.36 62.61 18.16
CA ARG A 315 2.11 62.83 17.38
C ARG A 315 1.88 61.91 16.19
N ALA A 316 2.85 61.11 15.77
CA ALA A 316 2.73 60.27 14.58
C ALA A 316 1.92 58.96 14.79
N SER A 317 1.21 58.79 15.90
CA SER A 317 0.46 57.56 16.21
C SER A 317 -1.03 57.74 16.54
N PHE A 318 -1.63 58.92 16.31
CA PHE A 318 -3.04 59.14 16.73
C PHE A 318 -4.01 59.73 15.70
N TYR A 319 -3.61 59.97 14.46
CA TYR A 319 -4.56 60.28 13.37
C TYR A 319 -4.12 59.59 12.07
N ALA A 320 -4.54 58.33 11.90
CA ALA A 320 -4.65 57.74 10.57
C ALA A 320 -6.07 58.05 10.04
N ASP A 321 -6.13 58.90 9.02
CA ASP A 321 -7.36 59.22 8.29
C ASP A 321 -7.96 57.97 7.63
N PRO A 322 -9.30 57.77 7.57
CA PRO A 322 -9.92 56.61 6.96
C PRO A 322 -10.04 56.69 5.42
N ALA A 323 -9.42 57.67 4.77
CA ALA A 323 -9.64 57.99 3.36
C ALA A 323 -8.41 57.65 2.49
N ALA A 324 -8.02 56.39 2.44
CA ALA A 324 -7.11 55.87 1.41
C ALA A 324 -7.29 54.34 1.21
N THR A 325 -8.53 53.87 1.13
CA THR A 325 -8.84 52.56 0.52
C THR A 325 -8.89 52.73 -0.99
N SER A 326 -7.86 52.27 -1.69
CA SER A 326 -7.89 51.58 -2.98
C SER A 326 -6.61 51.86 -3.77
N VAL A 327 -5.69 50.91 -3.87
CA VAL A 327 -5.21 50.43 -5.19
C VAL A 327 -4.81 48.96 -5.06
N ASP A 328 -5.30 48.20 -6.03
CA ASP A 328 -5.42 46.76 -6.14
C ASP A 328 -4.13 45.95 -6.33
N SER A 329 -4.28 44.71 -5.87
CA SER A 329 -3.74 43.45 -6.39
C SER A 329 -3.36 43.45 -7.88
N MET A 330 -2.13 43.03 -8.17
CA MET A 330 -1.69 42.63 -9.51
C MET A 330 -1.79 41.10 -9.63
N TYR A 331 -2.98 40.59 -9.95
CA TYR A 331 -3.25 39.44 -10.85
C TYR A 331 -4.76 39.21 -10.93
N ASP A 332 -5.43 39.99 -11.77
CA ASP A 332 -6.56 39.51 -12.55
C ASP A 332 -6.73 40.45 -13.74
N THR A 333 -6.87 39.89 -14.94
CA THR A 333 -7.86 40.30 -15.97
C THR A 333 -7.47 39.74 -17.34
N TYR A 334 -8.36 38.92 -17.89
CA TYR A 334 -8.48 38.64 -19.31
C TYR A 334 -9.32 39.73 -20.01
N SER A 335 -8.95 39.98 -21.27
CA SER A 335 -9.78 40.40 -22.41
C SER A 335 -10.04 41.89 -22.72
N LEU A 336 -9.62 42.24 -23.95
CA LEU A 336 -10.21 43.12 -24.98
C LEU A 336 -10.44 44.62 -24.67
N GLU A 337 -9.63 45.49 -25.28
CA GLU A 337 -10.03 46.40 -26.39
C GLU A 337 -8.78 47.21 -26.86
N TYR A 338 -8.80 47.68 -28.11
CA TYR A 338 -7.67 48.14 -28.93
C TYR A 338 -7.55 49.68 -29.05
N ASN A 339 -6.31 50.15 -29.27
CA ASN A 339 -5.83 51.33 -30.04
C ASN A 339 -5.36 52.63 -29.32
N PRO A 340 -4.54 53.53 -29.95
CA PRO A 340 -3.09 53.59 -29.77
C PRO A 340 -2.51 55.00 -29.43
N ARG A 341 -1.23 55.02 -28.98
CA ARG A 341 -0.10 56.00 -29.18
C ARG A 341 -0.37 57.49 -29.56
N PRO A 342 0.48 58.48 -29.17
CA PRO A 342 1.94 58.40 -29.34
C PRO A 342 2.85 59.13 -28.32
N ALA A 343 4.15 58.97 -28.62
CA ALA A 343 5.36 59.25 -27.86
C ALA A 343 5.78 60.73 -27.79
N SER A 344 6.71 61.05 -26.87
CA SER A 344 7.84 62.00 -27.01
C SER A 344 8.70 61.99 -25.74
N ARG A 345 9.92 62.52 -25.66
CA ARG A 345 11.22 62.28 -26.34
C ARG A 345 12.25 63.10 -25.53
N HIS A 346 13.42 62.52 -25.24
CA HIS A 346 14.73 63.15 -24.92
C HIS A 346 14.92 64.12 -23.72
N HIS A 347 15.98 63.93 -22.92
CA HIS A 347 17.29 64.57 -23.17
C HIS A 347 18.43 64.00 -22.31
N TYR A 348 19.60 63.90 -22.94
CA TYR A 348 20.93 63.54 -22.42
C TYR A 348 21.71 64.78 -21.96
N LEU A 349 22.73 64.56 -21.09
CA LEU A 349 24.08 65.19 -21.02
C LEU A 349 24.74 64.62 -19.74
N GLY A 350 25.99 64.16 -19.61
CA GLY A 350 27.18 64.08 -20.47
C GLY A 350 28.44 64.19 -19.58
N ASN A 351 29.36 63.21 -19.65
CA ASN A 351 30.85 63.24 -19.54
C ASN A 351 31.59 64.17 -18.51
N ASN A 352 32.76 63.90 -17.92
CA ASN A 352 33.86 62.93 -18.06
C ASN A 352 34.86 63.17 -16.90
N SER A 353 35.73 62.18 -16.58
CA SER A 353 37.18 62.30 -16.22
C SER A 353 37.69 61.38 -15.08
N ASN A 354 38.78 60.67 -15.41
CA ASN A 354 39.62 59.71 -14.65
C ASN A 354 40.84 60.42 -13.98
N PRO A 355 41.84 59.79 -13.31
CA PRO A 355 41.94 58.49 -12.59
C PRO A 355 42.76 58.52 -11.24
N ARG A 356 42.82 57.38 -10.53
CA ARG A 356 43.98 56.74 -9.80
C ARG A 356 43.84 56.43 -8.29
N LEU A 357 44.12 55.13 -8.03
CA LEU A 357 44.96 54.48 -6.98
C LEU A 357 44.41 54.06 -5.60
N SER A 358 44.62 52.75 -5.34
CA SER A 358 44.83 52.02 -4.07
C SER A 358 43.64 51.93 -3.10
N GLY A 359 43.28 50.79 -2.50
CA GLY A 359 43.84 49.44 -2.46
C GLY A 359 43.25 48.70 -1.25
N HIS A 360 43.05 47.39 -1.41
CA HIS A 360 42.82 46.35 -0.38
C HIS A 360 41.45 46.16 0.29
N GLY A 361 40.93 44.93 0.12
CA GLY A 361 40.24 44.18 1.18
C GLY A 361 38.79 43.77 0.92
N HIS A 362 38.53 42.77 0.06
CA HIS A 362 37.22 42.10 -0.02
C HIS A 362 37.32 40.63 0.41
N ALA A 363 36.51 40.26 1.40
CA ALA A 363 36.13 38.89 1.69
C ALA A 363 34.62 38.75 1.50
N GLN A 364 34.23 37.75 0.69
CA GLN A 364 33.10 36.81 0.86
C GLN A 364 31.66 37.38 0.98
N ILE A 365 30.61 36.89 0.33
CA ILE A 365 30.25 35.67 -0.41
C ILE A 365 29.07 36.09 -1.32
N VAL A 366 29.00 35.59 -2.56
CA VAL A 366 27.81 35.69 -3.42
C VAL A 366 27.23 34.30 -3.62
N ASP A 367 25.91 34.27 -3.48
CA ASP A 367 24.96 33.20 -3.74
C ASP A 367 25.17 32.44 -5.06
N GLY A 368 24.69 31.20 -5.04
CA GLY A 368 23.54 30.93 -5.89
C GLY A 368 23.69 29.86 -6.97
N ARG A 369 22.75 28.94 -6.87
CA ARG A 369 21.93 28.38 -7.96
C ARG A 369 22.48 27.21 -8.79
N GLN A 370 21.67 26.13 -8.72
CA GLN A 370 20.95 25.48 -9.84
C GLN A 370 21.80 25.02 -11.04
N GLY A 371 21.64 23.81 -11.57
CA GLY A 371 20.52 22.89 -11.50
C GLY A 371 20.75 21.72 -12.48
N TYR A 372 19.69 20.92 -12.58
CA TYR A 372 19.48 19.67 -13.30
C TYR A 372 20.13 19.50 -14.69
N GLY A 373 20.60 18.28 -14.97
CA GLY A 373 20.95 17.78 -16.30
C GLY A 373 21.26 16.29 -16.26
N ASP A 374 20.74 15.53 -17.22
CA ASP A 374 20.26 14.16 -17.09
C ASP A 374 21.10 13.10 -17.88
N VAL A 375 20.86 11.83 -17.55
CA VAL A 375 21.05 10.56 -18.31
C VAL A 375 22.47 10.01 -18.66
N ARG A 376 22.62 8.73 -18.26
CA ARG A 376 23.52 7.64 -18.77
C ARG A 376 25.01 7.71 -18.39
N LYS A 377 25.38 6.87 -17.41
CA LYS A 377 26.20 5.66 -17.64
C LYS A 377 26.42 4.87 -16.34
N SER A 378 26.16 3.56 -16.45
CA SER A 378 26.95 2.48 -15.83
C SER A 378 26.95 2.33 -14.30
N ALA A 379 26.19 1.32 -13.87
CA ALA A 379 26.56 0.29 -12.89
C ALA A 379 27.96 0.37 -12.24
N ASN A 380 27.98 0.34 -10.89
CA ASN A 380 28.59 -0.69 -10.01
C ASN A 380 29.99 -1.21 -10.47
N VAL A 381 31.11 -1.15 -9.72
CA VAL A 381 31.41 -1.65 -8.35
C VAL A 381 32.88 -1.27 -7.98
N VAL A 382 33.10 -0.78 -6.74
CA VAL A 382 34.05 -1.13 -5.64
C VAL A 382 35.48 -1.70 -5.96
N PRO A 383 36.51 -1.48 -5.11
CA PRO A 383 37.89 -1.24 -5.53
C PRO A 383 38.88 -2.40 -5.27
N GLN A 384 40.11 -2.14 -5.73
CA GLN A 384 41.40 -2.48 -5.09
C GLN A 384 41.97 -3.90 -5.29
N SER A 385 43.09 -3.96 -6.03
CA SER A 385 44.11 -5.00 -5.84
C SER A 385 45.51 -4.43 -6.12
N ARG A 386 46.41 -4.62 -5.15
CA ARG A 386 47.86 -4.36 -5.24
C ARG A 386 48.56 -5.66 -5.65
N ALA A 387 49.66 -5.49 -6.39
CA ALA A 387 50.41 -6.47 -7.17
C ALA A 387 51.08 -7.64 -6.42
N ALA A 388 51.34 -8.74 -7.14
CA ALA A 388 52.69 -9.29 -7.35
C ALA A 388 52.72 -10.47 -8.36
N SER A 389 53.48 -10.25 -9.45
CA SER A 389 54.35 -11.11 -10.26
C SER A 389 54.34 -12.65 -10.14
N ALA A 390 54.25 -13.36 -11.28
CA ALA A 390 55.32 -14.22 -11.84
C ALA A 390 54.89 -15.05 -13.07
N GLN A 391 55.61 -14.86 -14.19
CA GLN A 391 56.11 -15.84 -15.18
C GLN A 391 55.17 -16.91 -15.83
N GLY A 392 55.02 -16.84 -17.17
CA GLY A 392 54.40 -17.88 -18.04
C GLY A 392 55.37 -19.03 -18.41
N PRO A 393 55.31 -19.66 -19.62
CA PRO A 393 54.26 -19.70 -20.66
C PRO A 393 54.05 -21.10 -21.35
N ARG A 394 53.12 -21.16 -22.33
CA ARG A 394 53.11 -21.93 -23.62
C ARG A 394 52.12 -23.10 -23.85
N GLY A 395 51.59 -23.11 -25.08
CA GLY A 395 51.02 -24.25 -25.85
C GLY A 395 49.56 -24.04 -26.28
N TYR A 396 49.19 -23.43 -27.43
CA TYR A 396 49.17 -23.93 -28.82
C TYR A 396 48.40 -25.27 -29.01
N ASP A 397 47.16 -25.25 -29.53
CA ASP A 397 46.82 -25.56 -30.95
C ASP A 397 45.32 -25.86 -31.21
N ASP A 398 44.82 -25.18 -32.25
CA ASP A 398 43.93 -25.56 -33.38
C ASP A 398 42.60 -26.35 -33.27
N TYR A 399 41.53 -25.61 -33.61
CA TYR A 399 40.72 -25.64 -34.86
C TYR A 399 39.83 -26.84 -35.31
N HIS A 400 38.67 -26.38 -35.82
CA HIS A 400 37.77 -26.88 -36.88
C HIS A 400 36.51 -27.72 -36.54
N ASP A 401 35.34 -27.04 -36.74
CA ASP A 401 34.27 -27.30 -37.73
C ASP A 401 33.69 -28.72 -37.88
N ALA A 402 32.43 -28.96 -38.27
CA ALA A 402 31.21 -28.17 -38.51
C ALA A 402 30.11 -29.20 -38.89
N THR A 403 28.83 -28.79 -38.78
CA THR A 403 27.67 -29.13 -39.66
C THR A 403 27.30 -30.64 -39.90
N SER A 404 26.07 -31.10 -40.10
CA SER A 404 24.70 -30.57 -40.21
C SER A 404 23.75 -31.72 -40.62
N TYR A 405 22.43 -31.50 -40.44
CA TYR A 405 21.33 -31.89 -41.37
C TYR A 405 20.62 -33.28 -41.33
N GLN A 406 19.30 -33.18 -41.07
CA GLN A 406 18.11 -33.65 -41.83
C GLN A 406 17.59 -35.11 -41.81
N HIS A 407 16.31 -35.19 -41.37
CA HIS A 407 15.08 -35.71 -42.04
C HIS A 407 14.75 -37.20 -42.25
N ASP A 408 13.41 -37.38 -42.36
CA ASP A 408 12.58 -38.48 -42.94
C ASP A 408 12.25 -39.70 -42.06
N ARG A 409 11.15 -40.47 -42.25
CA ARG A 409 9.75 -40.36 -42.75
C ARG A 409 9.18 -41.81 -42.71
N GLN A 410 7.87 -41.97 -42.51
CA GLN A 410 6.97 -43.02 -43.05
C GLN A 410 6.89 -44.48 -42.48
N GLN A 411 5.63 -44.82 -42.11
CA GLN A 411 4.76 -45.96 -42.49
C GLN A 411 5.23 -47.43 -42.33
N SER A 412 4.44 -48.27 -41.65
CA SER A 412 3.44 -49.17 -42.28
C SER A 412 2.93 -50.31 -41.37
N THR A 413 1.71 -50.72 -41.70
CA THR A 413 0.77 -51.77 -41.25
C THR A 413 1.26 -53.24 -41.23
N VAL A 414 0.59 -54.14 -40.47
CA VAL A 414 -0.19 -55.34 -40.97
C VAL A 414 -0.46 -56.44 -39.90
N ARG A 415 -1.77 -56.74 -39.73
CA ARG A 415 -2.53 -58.01 -39.49
C ARG A 415 -2.22 -59.08 -38.41
N GLY A 416 -3.33 -59.51 -37.78
CA GLY A 416 -3.79 -60.92 -37.70
C GLY A 416 -4.29 -61.36 -36.31
N ARG A 417 -5.58 -61.26 -35.92
CA ARG A 417 -6.81 -62.01 -36.29
C ARG A 417 -6.93 -63.42 -35.65
N SER A 418 -7.96 -63.61 -34.80
CA SER A 418 -9.02 -64.67 -34.86
C SER A 418 -9.49 -65.10 -33.44
N LYS A 419 -10.67 -64.68 -32.94
CA LYS A 419 -12.08 -65.16 -33.09
C LYS A 419 -12.53 -66.14 -31.99
N GLY A 420 -13.72 -65.90 -31.44
CA GLY A 420 -14.46 -66.84 -30.58
C GLY A 420 -15.65 -66.24 -29.81
N THR A 421 -16.69 -65.83 -30.53
CA THR A 421 -18.04 -65.35 -30.13
C THR A 421 -18.96 -66.49 -29.59
N PRO A 422 -20.29 -66.31 -29.37
CA PRO A 422 -21.00 -65.47 -28.39
C PRO A 422 -22.19 -66.22 -27.70
N HIS A 423 -22.90 -65.60 -26.75
CA HIS A 423 -24.34 -65.85 -26.56
C HIS A 423 -25.06 -64.62 -25.98
N ALA A 424 -26.25 -64.37 -26.53
CA ALA A 424 -27.11 -63.22 -26.33
C ALA A 424 -28.13 -63.39 -25.18
N ARG A 425 -28.58 -62.28 -24.58
CA ARG A 425 -30.01 -62.04 -24.32
C ARG A 425 -30.30 -60.56 -24.08
N ALA A 426 -31.30 -60.05 -24.81
CA ALA A 426 -31.90 -58.74 -24.68
C ALA A 426 -32.93 -58.71 -23.54
N THR A 427 -33.13 -57.53 -22.94
CA THR A 427 -34.45 -56.95 -22.63
C THR A 427 -34.34 -55.44 -22.44
N SER A 428 -35.27 -54.74 -23.07
CA SER A 428 -35.60 -53.32 -23.03
C SER A 428 -36.00 -52.83 -21.64
N ASN A 429 -35.82 -51.53 -21.38
CA ASN A 429 -36.91 -50.59 -21.11
C ASN A 429 -36.40 -49.13 -21.03
N GLU A 430 -37.07 -48.29 -21.82
CA GLU A 430 -37.08 -46.82 -21.75
C GLU A 430 -37.79 -46.31 -20.49
N VAL A 431 -37.81 -44.97 -20.34
CA VAL A 431 -38.71 -44.07 -19.57
C VAL A 431 -37.96 -43.37 -18.42
N VAL A 432 -37.96 -42.04 -18.22
CA VAL A 432 -38.53 -40.84 -18.87
C VAL A 432 -37.79 -39.61 -18.30
N TYR A 433 -37.71 -38.53 -19.08
CA TYR A 433 -37.35 -37.18 -18.64
C TYR A 433 -38.44 -36.61 -17.72
N ASP A 434 -38.09 -36.01 -16.58
CA ASP A 434 -38.95 -34.99 -15.98
C ASP A 434 -38.16 -33.74 -15.63
N ARG A 435 -38.69 -32.61 -16.15
CA ARG A 435 -38.41 -31.25 -15.72
C ARG A 435 -39.14 -31.02 -14.40
N TYR A 436 -38.53 -30.31 -13.46
CA TYR A 436 -39.08 -29.10 -12.83
C TYR A 436 -37.94 -28.35 -12.15
#